data_AF-A0A1B6Y7J3-F1
#
_entry.id   AF-A0A1B6Y7J3-F1
#
_cell.length_a   1.000
_cell.length_b   1.000
_cell.length_c   1.000
_cell.angle_alpha   90.00
_cell.angle_beta   90.00
_cell.angle_gamma   90.00
#
_symmetry.space_group_name_H-M   'P 1'
#
loop_
_entity.id
_entity.type
_entity.pdbx_description
1 polymer ?
#
loop_
_entity_poly.entity_id
_entity_poly.type
_entity_poly.pdbx_seq_one_letter_code
_entity_poly.pdbx_strand_id
1 'polypeptide(L)'
;MSSGYLLIPVELCKYAITNHIEDPLFTFLLLKKLKPGILKNNTDLKNQLSGIRDNSTKTISRDLKRLIDLNFISLDHKTKLMFIKSWSDILDTIGAKHETGVLINPLKIEDAQAFCAGAVIGRLVNESRQNYKRLSGLTQKRHAGVLTGRNEFVYRELSNRAFAEICEIAVSTAHKLKSKAFRHQYIILKKNKRPIIIGNYHIDLDIESKKEFIVNYPEYSQIVIQDGKAYSVESDLIKSRMIFKKSCNFI
;
A
#
# COMPACT_ATOMS: atom_id res chain seq x y z
N MET A 1 2.88 -19.27 -17.52
CA MET A 1 2.58 -18.08 -16.69
C MET A 1 3.25 -16.88 -17.33
N SER A 2 2.50 -15.80 -17.55
CA SER A 2 2.91 -14.65 -18.37
C SER A 2 4.27 -14.10 -17.94
N SER A 3 5.23 -14.06 -18.88
CA SER A 3 6.68 -13.82 -18.74
C SER A 3 7.08 -12.43 -18.21
N GLY A 4 6.21 -11.76 -17.45
CA GLY A 4 6.28 -10.35 -17.10
C GLY A 4 6.07 -10.00 -15.62
N TYR A 5 5.42 -10.87 -14.85
CA TYR A 5 4.92 -10.52 -13.52
C TYR A 5 5.82 -11.09 -12.42
N LEU A 6 5.98 -10.30 -11.36
CA LEU A 6 6.56 -10.74 -10.09
C LEU A 6 5.47 -10.78 -9.03
N LEU A 7 5.55 -11.77 -8.14
CA LEU A 7 4.79 -11.75 -6.90
C LEU A 7 5.71 -11.11 -5.84
N ILE A 8 5.35 -9.92 -5.39
CA ILE A 8 6.19 -9.12 -4.49
C ILE A 8 5.61 -9.21 -3.08
N PRO A 9 6.37 -9.65 -2.06
CA PRO A 9 5.89 -9.69 -0.68
C PRO A 9 5.42 -8.31 -0.21
N VAL A 10 4.25 -8.24 0.42
CA VAL A 10 3.71 -6.97 0.92
C VAL A 10 4.55 -6.42 2.07
N GLU A 11 5.14 -7.30 2.85
CA GLU A 11 6.05 -6.99 3.95
C GLU A 11 7.27 -6.21 3.46
N LEU A 12 7.75 -6.51 2.24
CA LEU A 12 8.84 -5.77 1.61
C LEU A 12 8.40 -4.35 1.23
N CYS A 13 7.17 -4.17 0.75
CA CYS A 13 6.58 -2.85 0.51
C CYS A 13 6.39 -2.06 1.82
N LYS A 14 5.94 -2.70 2.91
CA LYS A 14 5.86 -2.08 4.24
C LYS A 14 7.25 -1.61 4.68
N TYR A 15 8.24 -2.51 4.64
CA TYR A 15 9.62 -2.20 5.02
C TYR A 15 10.17 -1.04 4.20
N ALA A 16 9.86 -0.98 2.90
CA ALA A 16 10.31 0.10 2.03
C ALA A 16 9.73 1.46 2.42
N ILE A 17 8.46 1.52 2.81
CA ILE A 17 7.83 2.75 3.32
C ILE A 17 8.48 3.18 4.63
N THR A 18 8.62 2.26 5.58
CA THR A 18 9.17 2.54 6.91
C THR A 18 10.62 3.05 6.84
N ASN A 19 11.41 2.53 5.91
CA ASN A 19 12.83 2.87 5.79
C ASN A 19 13.14 3.88 4.66
N HIS A 20 12.11 4.41 3.98
CA HIS A 20 12.23 5.32 2.85
C HIS A 20 13.14 4.79 1.73
N ILE A 21 12.92 3.54 1.32
CA ILE A 21 13.68 2.86 0.28
C ILE A 21 12.81 2.37 -0.88
N GLU A 22 11.68 3.03 -1.14
CA GLU A 22 10.75 2.65 -2.20
C GLU A 22 11.40 2.71 -3.59
N ASP A 23 12.21 3.74 -3.87
CA ASP A 23 12.96 3.89 -5.12
C ASP A 23 14.09 2.85 -5.29
N PRO A 24 14.93 2.60 -4.27
CA PRO A 24 15.82 1.44 -4.27
C PRO A 24 15.08 0.11 -4.48
N LEU A 25 13.97 -0.12 -3.78
CA LEU A 25 13.16 -1.32 -3.97
C LEU A 25 12.69 -1.42 -5.42
N PHE A 26 12.22 -0.33 -6.03
CA PHE A 26 11.81 -0.35 -7.43
C PHE A 26 12.95 -0.74 -8.38
N THR A 27 14.15 -0.19 -8.15
CA THR A 27 15.37 -0.63 -8.87
C THR A 27 15.61 -2.14 -8.70
N PHE A 28 15.45 -2.66 -7.48
CA PHE A 28 15.58 -4.08 -7.21
C PHE A 28 14.56 -4.94 -7.98
N LEU A 29 13.30 -4.50 -8.04
CA LEU A 29 12.24 -5.19 -8.79
C LEU A 29 12.56 -5.25 -10.29
N LEU A 30 13.11 -4.18 -10.85
CA LEU A 30 13.54 -4.15 -12.24
C LEU A 30 14.71 -5.11 -12.49
N LEU A 31 15.69 -5.16 -11.60
CA LEU A 31 16.79 -6.14 -11.69
C LEU A 31 16.27 -7.58 -11.68
N LYS A 32 15.43 -7.92 -10.69
CA LYS A 32 14.73 -9.22 -10.58
C LYS A 32 14.00 -9.58 -11.87
N LYS A 33 13.37 -8.59 -12.51
CA LYS A 33 12.61 -8.76 -13.75
C LYS A 33 13.48 -8.97 -14.98
N LEU A 34 14.59 -8.26 -15.09
CA LEU A 34 15.49 -8.29 -16.24
C LEU A 34 16.33 -9.56 -16.27
N LYS A 35 16.96 -9.93 -15.16
CA LYS A 35 17.70 -11.19 -15.01
C LYS A 35 17.67 -11.67 -13.55
N PRO A 36 17.01 -12.78 -13.22
CA PRO A 36 17.13 -13.37 -11.89
C PRO A 36 18.52 -13.97 -11.70
N GLY A 37 19.16 -13.69 -10.56
CA GLY A 37 20.46 -14.25 -10.19
C GLY A 37 21.62 -13.28 -10.33
N ILE A 38 22.45 -13.43 -11.37
CA ILE A 38 23.77 -12.78 -11.45
C ILE A 38 23.80 -11.73 -12.57
N LEU A 39 24.32 -10.55 -12.26
CA LEU A 39 24.45 -9.42 -13.18
C LEU A 39 25.80 -8.72 -13.04
N LYS A 40 26.40 -8.25 -14.12
CA LYS A 40 27.59 -7.39 -14.05
C LYS A 40 27.16 -5.95 -13.74
N ASN A 41 27.73 -5.33 -12.71
CA ASN A 41 27.54 -3.91 -12.39
C ASN A 41 28.38 -3.05 -13.34
N ASN A 42 27.85 -2.76 -14.53
CA ASN A 42 28.50 -1.95 -15.55
C ASN A 42 27.64 -0.74 -15.95
N THR A 43 28.20 0.11 -16.81
CA THR A 43 27.53 1.32 -17.31
C THR A 43 26.29 0.98 -18.12
N ASP A 44 26.32 -0.09 -18.93
CA ASP A 44 25.20 -0.50 -19.78
C ASP A 44 23.95 -0.86 -18.96
N LEU A 45 24.12 -1.64 -17.89
CA LEU A 45 23.02 -1.98 -16.98
C LEU A 45 22.42 -0.70 -16.36
N LYS A 46 23.26 0.24 -15.93
CA LYS A 46 22.82 1.50 -15.33
C LYS A 46 22.07 2.36 -16.35
N ASN A 47 22.55 2.44 -17.59
CA ASN A 47 21.89 3.14 -18.68
C ASN A 47 20.53 2.51 -19.01
N GLN A 48 20.45 1.19 -19.04
CA GLN A 48 19.19 0.47 -19.26
C GLN A 48 18.17 0.77 -18.16
N LEU A 49 18.57 0.67 -16.89
CA LEU A 49 17.69 0.98 -15.75
C LEU A 49 17.29 2.46 -15.71
N SER A 50 18.24 3.35 -16.03
CA SER A 50 18.04 4.79 -16.15
C SER A 50 16.97 5.11 -17.20
N GLY A 51 17.03 4.48 -18.38
CA GLY A 51 16.04 4.64 -19.44
C GLY A 51 14.66 4.11 -19.06
N ILE A 52 14.57 3.01 -18.31
CA ILE A 52 13.27 2.47 -17.84
C ILE A 52 12.63 3.38 -16.78
N ARG A 53 13.43 3.92 -15.86
CA ARG A 53 12.93 4.72 -14.74
C ARG A 53 12.82 6.21 -15.04
N ASP A 54 13.24 6.65 -16.22
CA ASP A 54 13.40 8.07 -16.57
C ASP A 54 14.16 8.85 -15.47
N ASN A 55 15.30 8.29 -15.07
CA ASN A 55 16.10 8.78 -13.95
C ASN A 55 17.58 8.80 -14.33
N SER A 56 18.39 9.65 -13.69
CA SER A 56 19.82 9.68 -13.96
C SER A 56 20.53 8.38 -13.56
N THR A 57 21.60 8.02 -14.27
CA THR A 57 22.48 6.88 -13.92
C THR A 57 23.13 7.04 -12.54
N LYS A 58 23.28 8.28 -12.07
CA LYS A 58 23.71 8.62 -10.70
C LYS A 58 22.67 8.19 -9.67
N THR A 59 21.39 8.44 -9.93
CA THR A 59 20.26 7.96 -9.10
C THR A 59 20.28 6.44 -9.02
N ILE A 60 20.40 5.75 -10.17
CA ILE A 60 20.50 4.29 -10.21
C ILE A 60 21.71 3.79 -9.40
N SER A 61 22.87 4.44 -9.50
CA SER A 61 24.06 4.05 -8.74
C SER A 61 23.87 4.21 -7.23
N ARG A 62 23.19 5.27 -6.79
CA ARG A 62 22.84 5.47 -5.38
C ARG A 62 21.90 4.38 -4.88
N ASP A 63 20.89 4.06 -5.67
CA ASP A 63 19.90 3.03 -5.33
C ASP A 63 20.54 1.64 -5.25
N LEU A 64 21.41 1.29 -6.21
CA LEU A 64 22.20 0.05 -6.16
C LEU A 64 23.09 -0.02 -4.92
N LYS A 65 23.78 1.07 -4.58
CA LYS A 65 24.59 1.15 -3.35
C LYS A 65 23.72 0.89 -2.13
N ARG A 66 22.55 1.54 -2.04
CA ARG A 66 21.62 1.35 -0.93
C ARG A 66 21.14 -0.10 -0.82
N LEU A 67 20.87 -0.77 -1.93
CA LEU A 67 20.48 -2.19 -1.95
C LEU A 67 21.62 -3.12 -1.50
N ILE A 68 22.88 -2.77 -1.79
CA ILE A 68 24.05 -3.50 -1.31
C ILE A 68 24.21 -3.31 0.20
N ASP A 69 24.10 -2.07 0.68
CA ASP A 69 24.19 -1.74 2.11
C ASP A 69 23.10 -2.45 2.93
N LEU A 70 21.91 -2.65 2.35
CA LEU A 70 20.80 -3.40 2.94
C LEU A 70 20.92 -4.92 2.76
N ASN A 71 21.98 -5.40 2.12
CA ASN A 71 22.20 -6.81 1.83
C ASN A 71 21.06 -7.44 1.01
N PHE A 72 20.41 -6.67 0.12
CA PHE A 72 19.45 -7.19 -0.87
C PHE A 72 20.17 -7.66 -2.14
N ILE A 73 21.36 -7.11 -2.40
CA ILE A 73 22.27 -7.48 -3.47
C ILE A 73 23.66 -7.67 -2.86
N SER A 74 24.31 -8.79 -3.15
CA SER A 74 25.73 -8.96 -2.83
C SER A 74 26.58 -8.50 -4.02
N LEU A 75 27.70 -7.81 -3.77
CA LEU A 75 28.62 -7.35 -4.82
C LEU A 75 30.00 -7.96 -4.62
N ASP A 76 30.50 -8.69 -5.61
CA ASP A 76 31.92 -9.04 -5.68
C ASP A 76 32.71 -7.84 -6.23
N HIS A 77 33.57 -7.26 -5.40
CA HIS A 77 34.35 -6.08 -5.75
C HIS A 77 35.43 -6.36 -6.81
N LYS A 78 35.91 -7.60 -6.95
CA LYS A 78 36.93 -7.99 -7.94
C LYS A 78 36.30 -8.14 -9.32
N THR A 79 35.22 -8.91 -9.42
CA THR A 79 34.58 -9.24 -10.70
C THR A 79 33.49 -8.24 -11.10
N LYS A 80 33.06 -7.37 -10.17
CA LYS A 80 31.89 -6.48 -10.29
C LYS A 80 30.58 -7.23 -10.54
N LEU A 81 30.50 -8.50 -10.15
CA LEU A 81 29.27 -9.29 -10.24
C LEU A 81 28.36 -8.99 -9.04
N MET A 82 27.10 -8.71 -9.34
CA MET A 82 26.00 -8.54 -8.41
C MET A 82 25.19 -9.83 -8.35
N PHE A 83 24.92 -10.29 -7.14
CA PHE A 83 24.07 -11.45 -6.85
C PHE A 83 22.77 -10.94 -6.23
N ILE A 84 21.68 -11.08 -6.98
CA ILE A 84 20.34 -10.65 -6.57
C ILE A 84 19.76 -11.73 -5.64
N LYS A 85 19.46 -11.36 -4.40
CA LYS A 85 18.93 -12.31 -3.42
C LYS A 85 17.50 -12.76 -3.72
N SER A 86 17.14 -13.96 -3.23
CA SER A 86 15.77 -14.46 -3.31
C SER A 86 14.84 -13.62 -2.42
N TRP A 87 13.53 -13.82 -2.56
CA TRP A 87 12.59 -13.16 -1.64
C TRP A 87 12.71 -13.71 -0.22
N SER A 88 13.04 -15.00 -0.06
CA SER A 88 13.27 -15.62 1.26
C SER A 88 14.38 -14.91 2.00
N ASP A 89 15.57 -14.84 1.39
CA ASP A 89 16.75 -14.24 2.03
C ASP A 89 16.51 -12.78 2.45
N ILE A 90 15.77 -12.03 1.62
CA ILE A 90 15.42 -10.64 1.93
C ILE A 90 14.47 -10.58 3.13
N LEU A 91 13.41 -11.38 3.15
CA LEU A 91 12.48 -11.37 4.27
C LEU A 91 13.15 -11.84 5.57
N ASP A 92 14.02 -12.83 5.50
CA ASP A 92 14.83 -13.28 6.64
C ASP A 92 15.73 -12.15 7.15
N THR A 93 16.37 -11.40 6.23
CA THR A 93 17.21 -10.24 6.57
C THR A 93 16.42 -9.14 7.28
N ILE A 94 15.16 -8.91 6.91
CA ILE A 94 14.31 -7.89 7.53
C ILE A 94 13.40 -8.43 8.67
N GLY A 95 13.55 -9.71 9.05
CA GLY A 95 12.77 -10.34 10.11
C GLY A 95 11.27 -10.47 9.81
N ALA A 96 10.88 -10.58 8.53
CA ALA A 96 9.49 -10.68 8.11
C ALA A 96 9.11 -12.09 7.62
N LYS A 97 7.82 -12.41 7.62
CA LYS A 97 7.30 -13.69 7.12
C LYS A 97 6.68 -13.56 5.74
N HIS A 98 6.80 -14.61 4.93
CA HIS A 98 6.18 -14.73 3.60
C HIS A 98 4.72 -15.15 3.69
N GLU A 99 3.79 -14.20 3.86
CA GLU A 99 2.37 -14.54 3.95
C GLU A 99 1.60 -14.19 2.68
N THR A 100 1.77 -12.96 2.18
CA THR A 100 0.98 -12.44 1.07
C THR A 100 1.84 -11.62 0.13
N GLY A 101 1.71 -11.87 -1.17
CA GLY A 101 2.35 -11.08 -2.22
C GLY A 101 1.35 -10.38 -3.12
N VAL A 102 1.79 -9.27 -3.71
CA VAL A 102 1.07 -8.55 -4.76
C VAL A 102 1.66 -8.92 -6.13
N LEU A 103 0.79 -9.31 -7.06
CA LEU A 103 1.20 -9.68 -8.41
C LEU A 103 1.23 -8.43 -9.29
N ILE A 104 2.40 -8.05 -9.79
CA ILE A 104 2.57 -6.88 -10.65
C ILE A 104 3.70 -7.08 -11.66
N ASN A 105 3.59 -6.42 -12.82
CA ASN A 105 4.74 -6.25 -13.71
C ASN A 105 5.50 -5.00 -13.26
N PRO A 106 6.78 -5.10 -12.81
CA PRO A 106 7.56 -3.95 -12.38
C PRO A 106 7.64 -2.83 -13.40
N LEU A 107 7.61 -3.13 -14.70
CA LEU A 107 7.62 -2.12 -15.77
C LEU A 107 6.35 -1.24 -15.80
N LYS A 108 5.29 -1.62 -15.07
CA LYS A 108 4.05 -0.84 -14.94
C LYS A 108 3.99 -0.02 -13.63
N ILE A 109 5.08 0.03 -12.87
CA ILE A 109 5.16 0.86 -11.67
C ILE A 109 5.62 2.26 -12.10
N GLU A 110 4.71 3.23 -11.99
CA GLU A 110 4.99 4.63 -12.32
C GLU A 110 5.55 5.41 -11.11
N ASP A 111 5.01 5.16 -9.91
CA ASP A 111 5.47 5.76 -8.66
C ASP A 111 5.65 4.64 -7.62
N ALA A 112 6.90 4.45 -7.18
CA ALA A 112 7.27 3.38 -6.26
C ALA A 112 6.61 3.52 -4.88
N GLN A 113 6.44 4.75 -4.40
CA GLN A 113 5.78 5.04 -3.13
C GLN A 113 4.28 4.73 -3.22
N ALA A 114 3.64 5.14 -4.32
CA ALA A 114 2.25 4.84 -4.60
C ALA A 114 2.00 3.33 -4.68
N PHE A 115 2.90 2.60 -5.35
CA PHE A 115 2.83 1.14 -5.43
C PHE A 115 2.96 0.48 -4.06
N CYS A 116 3.99 0.85 -3.28
CA CYS A 116 4.20 0.26 -1.95
C CYS A 116 3.01 0.55 -1.03
N ALA A 117 2.50 1.79 -1.02
CA ALA A 117 1.35 2.17 -0.22
C ALA A 117 0.09 1.41 -0.66
N GLY A 118 -0.15 1.30 -1.97
CA GLY A 118 -1.23 0.51 -2.53
C GLY A 118 -1.17 -0.96 -2.11
N ALA A 119 0.03 -1.56 -2.11
CA ALA A 119 0.23 -2.95 -1.73
C ALA A 119 -0.12 -3.19 -0.25
N VAL A 120 0.36 -2.33 0.64
CA VAL A 120 0.07 -2.44 2.08
C VAL A 120 -1.41 -2.21 2.35
N ILE A 121 -1.99 -1.11 1.83
CA ILE A 121 -3.41 -0.79 2.00
C ILE A 121 -4.29 -1.91 1.44
N GLY A 122 -3.96 -2.43 0.26
CA GLY A 122 -4.73 -3.51 -0.37
C GLY A 122 -4.69 -4.81 0.43
N ARG A 123 -3.58 -5.14 1.08
CA ARG A 123 -3.49 -6.28 2.00
C ARG A 123 -4.44 -6.09 3.19
N LEU A 124 -4.43 -4.92 3.84
CA LEU A 124 -5.30 -4.62 4.99
C LEU A 124 -6.80 -4.72 4.62
N VAL A 125 -7.18 -4.19 3.46
CA VAL A 125 -8.56 -4.31 2.94
C VAL A 125 -8.94 -5.79 2.71
N ASN A 126 -8.01 -6.61 2.23
CA ASN A 126 -8.26 -8.04 2.01
C ASN A 126 -8.32 -8.85 3.31
N GLU A 127 -7.49 -8.53 4.31
CA GLU A 127 -7.48 -9.16 5.63
C GLU A 127 -8.77 -8.86 6.40
N SER A 128 -9.19 -7.60 6.45
CA SER A 128 -10.48 -7.22 7.06
C SER A 128 -11.67 -7.95 6.42
N ARG A 129 -11.65 -8.17 5.11
CA ARG A 129 -12.66 -9.01 4.41
C ARG A 129 -12.62 -10.46 4.87
N GLN A 130 -11.44 -11.06 5.01
CA GLN A 130 -11.29 -12.44 5.48
C GLN A 130 -11.79 -12.59 6.93
N ASN A 131 -11.43 -11.64 7.80
CA ASN A 131 -11.87 -11.63 9.20
C ASN A 131 -13.39 -11.49 9.31
N TYR A 132 -14.00 -10.58 8.56
CA TYR A 132 -15.46 -10.45 8.51
C TYR A 132 -16.14 -11.76 8.07
N LYS A 133 -15.64 -12.41 7.00
CA LYS A 133 -16.19 -13.69 6.53
C LYS A 133 -16.08 -14.81 7.56
N ARG A 134 -14.98 -14.85 8.31
CA ARG A 134 -14.78 -15.84 9.38
C ARG A 134 -15.78 -15.62 10.50
N LEU A 135 -15.95 -14.36 10.94
CA LEU A 135 -16.90 -14.00 11.98
C LEU A 135 -18.34 -14.26 11.53
N SER A 136 -18.73 -13.84 10.33
CA SER A 136 -20.08 -14.05 9.80
C SER A 136 -20.41 -15.52 9.56
N GLY A 137 -19.41 -16.33 9.14
CA GLY A 137 -19.57 -17.77 8.96
C GLY A 137 -19.77 -18.54 10.28
N LEU A 138 -19.24 -18.01 11.39
CA LEU A 138 -19.53 -18.52 12.73
C LEU A 138 -20.97 -18.16 13.16
N THR A 139 -21.48 -16.99 12.78
CA THR A 139 -22.84 -16.54 13.10
C THR A 139 -23.92 -17.18 12.20
N GLN A 140 -23.62 -17.44 10.92
CA GLN A 140 -24.58 -17.98 9.94
C GLN A 140 -24.98 -19.44 10.17
N LYS A 141 -24.26 -20.20 11.00
CA LYS A 141 -24.72 -21.54 11.42
C LYS A 141 -25.98 -21.51 12.29
N ARG A 142 -26.43 -20.34 12.76
CA ARG A 142 -27.65 -20.21 13.58
C ARG A 142 -28.88 -19.68 12.83
N HIS A 143 -28.74 -19.09 11.64
CA HIS A 143 -29.87 -18.55 10.87
C HIS A 143 -29.67 -18.75 9.37
N ALA A 144 -29.89 -19.98 8.90
CA ALA A 144 -29.99 -20.28 7.48
C ALA A 144 -31.31 -19.71 6.93
N GLY A 145 -31.24 -18.58 6.22
CA GLY A 145 -32.45 -18.00 5.63
C GLY A 145 -32.31 -16.66 4.91
N VAL A 146 -31.17 -15.96 4.99
CA VAL A 146 -30.99 -14.71 4.24
C VAL A 146 -29.93 -14.90 3.16
N LEU A 147 -30.39 -14.96 1.91
CA LEU A 147 -29.58 -14.89 0.70
C LEU A 147 -28.86 -13.52 0.67
N THR A 148 -27.72 -13.39 1.35
CA THR A 148 -26.87 -12.21 1.21
C THR A 148 -26.17 -12.28 -0.15
N GLY A 149 -26.50 -11.31 -1.01
CA GLY A 149 -26.10 -11.22 -2.40
C GLY A 149 -24.62 -11.49 -2.68
N ARG A 150 -24.38 -12.01 -3.88
CA ARG A 150 -23.06 -12.31 -4.45
C ARG A 150 -22.11 -11.12 -4.31
N ASN A 151 -21.10 -11.28 -3.44
CA ASN A 151 -19.70 -10.86 -3.65
C ASN A 151 -19.48 -9.46 -4.23
N GLU A 152 -20.20 -8.45 -3.76
CA GLU A 152 -19.91 -7.08 -4.16
C GLU A 152 -18.55 -6.65 -3.58
N PHE A 153 -17.82 -5.87 -4.36
CA PHE A 153 -16.52 -5.35 -4.02
C PHE A 153 -16.62 -4.36 -2.85
N VAL A 154 -16.70 -4.88 -1.63
CA VAL A 154 -17.05 -4.06 -0.48
C VAL A 154 -15.88 -3.15 -0.10
N TYR A 155 -16.15 -1.86 -0.06
CA TYR A 155 -15.26 -0.88 0.54
C TYR A 155 -15.01 -1.23 2.02
N ARG A 156 -13.84 -0.86 2.53
CA ARG A 156 -13.43 -1.07 3.92
C ARG A 156 -12.85 0.22 4.47
N GLU A 157 -13.18 0.51 5.72
CA GLU A 157 -12.65 1.67 6.41
C GLU A 157 -11.17 1.49 6.69
N LEU A 158 -10.38 2.53 6.40
CA LEU A 158 -9.00 2.61 6.83
C LEU A 158 -8.65 4.06 7.18
N SER A 159 -8.49 4.31 8.47
CA SER A 159 -8.05 5.60 8.98
C SER A 159 -6.58 5.86 8.64
N ASN A 160 -6.20 7.13 8.48
CA ASN A 160 -4.80 7.49 8.27
C ASN A 160 -3.94 7.18 9.49
N ARG A 161 -4.52 7.21 10.71
CA ARG A 161 -3.83 6.84 11.95
C ARG A 161 -3.48 5.35 11.95
N ALA A 162 -4.43 4.48 11.60
CA ALA A 162 -4.17 3.05 11.52
C ALA A 162 -3.11 2.73 10.46
N PHE A 163 -3.18 3.36 9.27
CA PHE A 163 -2.15 3.16 8.24
C PHE A 163 -0.77 3.68 8.70
N ALA A 164 -0.74 4.83 9.38
CA ALA A 164 0.47 5.41 9.93
C ALA A 164 1.14 4.51 10.98
N GLU A 165 0.35 3.94 11.89
CA GLU A 165 0.80 2.99 12.91
C GLU A 165 1.37 1.71 12.27
N ILE A 166 0.65 1.12 11.31
CA ILE A 166 1.07 -0.12 10.63
C ILE A 166 2.39 0.08 9.89
N CYS A 167 2.61 1.25 9.30
CA CYS A 167 3.83 1.58 8.55
C CYS A 167 4.90 2.28 9.39
N GLU A 168 4.64 2.57 10.67
CA GLU A 168 5.56 3.27 11.57
C GLU A 168 6.01 4.64 11.00
N ILE A 169 5.05 5.40 10.45
CA ILE A 169 5.26 6.71 9.82
C ILE A 169 4.35 7.78 10.44
N ALA A 170 4.65 9.05 10.18
CA ALA A 170 3.77 10.15 10.56
C ALA A 170 2.40 10.08 9.83
N VAL A 171 1.33 10.51 10.51
CA VAL A 171 -0.04 10.54 9.94
C VAL A 171 -0.13 11.39 8.67
N SER A 172 0.62 12.48 8.60
CA SER A 172 0.72 13.34 7.41
C SER A 172 1.33 12.60 6.22
N THR A 173 2.36 11.79 6.46
CA THR A 173 2.98 10.91 5.45
C THR A 173 2.00 9.84 5.00
N ALA A 174 1.31 9.18 5.94
CA ALA A 174 0.27 8.20 5.63
C ALA A 174 -0.83 8.77 4.74
N HIS A 175 -1.30 10.00 5.02
CA HIS A 175 -2.26 10.70 4.16
C HIS A 175 -1.69 10.91 2.74
N LYS A 176 -0.46 11.45 2.60
CA LYS A 176 0.18 11.67 1.30
C LYS A 176 0.31 10.37 0.49
N LEU A 177 0.80 9.30 1.13
CA LEU A 177 0.99 7.99 0.49
C LEU A 177 -0.34 7.38 0.03
N LYS A 178 -1.39 7.49 0.85
CA LYS A 178 -2.74 7.05 0.49
C LYS A 178 -3.31 7.84 -0.69
N SER A 179 -3.11 9.16 -0.73
CA SER A 179 -3.46 9.99 -1.88
C SER A 179 -2.69 9.62 -3.14
N LYS A 180 -1.39 9.30 -3.03
CA LYS A 180 -0.58 8.80 -4.15
C LYS A 180 -1.10 7.46 -4.68
N ALA A 181 -1.35 6.49 -3.79
CA ALA A 181 -1.89 5.19 -4.17
C ALA A 181 -3.24 5.30 -4.90
N PHE A 182 -4.09 6.24 -4.48
CA PHE A 182 -5.35 6.56 -5.16
C PHE A 182 -5.11 7.17 -6.55
N ARG A 183 -4.21 8.16 -6.65
CA ARG A 183 -3.88 8.84 -7.91
C ARG A 183 -3.38 7.87 -8.98
N HIS A 184 -2.52 6.92 -8.62
CA HIS A 184 -2.00 5.88 -9.50
C HIS A 184 -2.92 4.65 -9.60
N GLN A 185 -4.17 4.76 -9.14
CA GLN A 185 -5.21 3.74 -9.28
C GLN A 185 -4.88 2.37 -8.66
N TYR A 186 -3.96 2.28 -7.71
CA TYR A 186 -3.73 1.05 -6.95
C TYR A 186 -4.87 0.76 -5.97
N ILE A 187 -5.55 1.82 -5.51
CA ILE A 187 -6.73 1.76 -4.66
C ILE A 187 -7.85 2.68 -5.20
N ILE A 188 -9.08 2.42 -4.78
CA ILE A 188 -10.22 3.32 -4.93
C ILE A 188 -10.54 3.88 -3.55
N LEU A 189 -10.72 5.19 -3.47
CA LEU A 189 -11.02 5.90 -2.24
C LEU A 189 -12.38 6.58 -2.37
N LYS A 190 -13.26 6.35 -1.40
CA LYS A 190 -14.55 7.03 -1.25
C LYS A 190 -14.56 7.73 0.12
N LYS A 191 -14.89 9.02 0.13
CA LYS A 191 -15.06 9.75 1.40
C LYS A 191 -16.25 9.18 2.16
N ASN A 192 -16.03 8.88 3.43
CA ASN A 192 -17.10 8.46 4.33
C ASN A 192 -17.57 9.68 5.12
N LYS A 193 -18.79 10.13 4.80
CA LYS A 193 -19.42 11.27 5.45
C LYS A 193 -20.74 10.79 6.01
N ARG A 194 -20.97 11.03 7.30
CA ARG A 194 -22.23 10.69 7.94
C ARG A 194 -22.92 11.97 8.39
N PRO A 195 -24.19 12.20 8.00
CA PRO A 195 -24.92 13.39 8.44
C PRO A 195 -24.97 13.40 9.97
N ILE A 196 -24.74 14.56 10.56
CA ILE A 196 -24.89 14.73 12.00
C ILE A 196 -26.38 14.89 12.29
N ILE A 197 -26.87 14.08 13.22
CA ILE A 197 -28.26 14.05 13.65
C ILE A 197 -28.25 14.26 15.16
N ILE A 198 -28.92 15.31 15.65
CA ILE A 198 -29.12 15.57 17.08
C ILE A 198 -30.61 15.43 17.36
N GLY A 199 -30.98 14.49 18.24
CA GLY A 199 -32.36 14.04 18.38
C GLY A 199 -32.86 13.40 17.08
N ASN A 200 -33.85 14.03 16.44
CA ASN A 200 -34.45 13.56 15.18
C ASN A 200 -34.21 14.52 13.99
N TYR A 201 -33.33 15.52 14.15
CA TYR A 201 -33.13 16.56 13.15
C TYR A 201 -31.72 16.52 12.55
N HIS A 202 -31.65 16.76 11.25
CA HIS A 202 -30.40 17.09 10.59
C HIS A 202 -29.94 18.47 11.05
N ILE A 203 -28.63 18.59 11.26
CA ILE A 203 -28.03 19.87 11.62
C ILE A 203 -27.70 20.64 10.35
N ASP A 204 -28.45 21.72 10.14
CA ASP A 204 -28.06 22.78 9.22
C ASP A 204 -27.04 23.68 9.93
N LEU A 205 -25.92 23.93 9.27
CA LEU A 205 -24.80 24.66 9.86
C LEU A 205 -24.11 25.48 8.78
N ASP A 206 -23.97 26.78 9.01
CA ASP A 206 -23.13 27.64 8.18
C ASP A 206 -21.65 27.56 8.60
N ILE A 207 -20.78 28.11 7.75
CA ILE A 207 -19.33 28.06 7.95
C ILE A 207 -18.90 28.83 9.21
N GLU A 208 -19.62 29.89 9.57
CA GLU A 208 -19.29 30.78 10.70
C GLU A 208 -19.58 30.10 12.05
N SER A 209 -20.70 29.40 12.13
CA SER A 209 -21.18 28.66 13.30
C SER A 209 -20.41 27.37 13.57
N LYS A 210 -19.56 26.93 12.62
CA LYS A 210 -18.75 25.70 12.73
C LYS A 210 -17.91 25.63 14.00
N LYS A 211 -17.24 26.73 14.37
CA LYS A 211 -16.32 26.73 15.51
C LYS A 211 -17.09 26.54 16.82
N GLU A 212 -18.16 27.30 16.99
CA GLU A 212 -19.03 27.21 18.16
C GLU A 212 -19.67 25.83 18.28
N PHE A 213 -20.13 25.26 17.16
CA PHE A 213 -20.65 23.89 17.14
C PHE A 213 -19.61 22.87 17.64
N ILE A 214 -18.36 22.95 17.20
CA ILE A 214 -17.29 22.05 17.67
C ILE A 214 -16.99 22.23 19.16
N VAL A 215 -17.07 23.46 19.68
CA VAL A 215 -16.88 23.73 21.11
C VAL A 215 -18.00 23.09 21.95
N ASN A 216 -19.24 23.19 21.48
CA ASN A 216 -20.41 22.63 22.17
C ASN A 216 -20.53 21.10 22.01
N TYR A 217 -20.02 20.54 20.91
CA TYR A 217 -20.05 19.11 20.59
C TYR A 217 -18.67 18.60 20.15
N PRO A 218 -17.71 18.49 21.08
CA PRO A 218 -16.31 18.15 20.78
C PRO A 218 -16.12 16.76 20.13
N GLU A 219 -17.06 15.84 20.33
CA GLU A 219 -17.09 14.53 19.66
C GLU A 219 -17.17 14.65 18.13
N TYR A 220 -17.69 15.77 17.61
CA TYR A 220 -17.72 16.10 16.18
C TYR A 220 -16.55 17.00 15.75
N SER A 221 -15.36 16.85 16.34
CA SER A 221 -14.18 17.64 15.97
C SER A 221 -13.82 17.64 14.47
N GLN A 222 -14.26 16.63 13.71
CA GLN A 222 -14.06 16.55 12.26
C GLN A 222 -15.38 16.69 11.50
N ILE A 223 -15.86 17.92 11.31
CA ILE A 223 -17.02 18.22 10.48
C ILE A 223 -16.68 18.84 9.12
N VAL A 224 -17.51 18.52 8.12
CA VAL A 224 -17.57 19.18 6.82
C VAL A 224 -19.00 19.65 6.59
N ILE A 225 -19.14 20.88 6.11
CA ILE A 225 -20.43 21.45 5.70
C ILE A 225 -20.56 21.23 4.20
N GLN A 226 -21.70 20.71 3.77
CA GLN A 226 -22.02 20.51 2.37
C GLN A 226 -23.51 20.79 2.17
N ASP A 227 -23.83 21.67 1.22
CA ASP A 227 -25.20 22.07 0.90
C ASP A 227 -25.97 22.55 2.15
N GLY A 228 -25.30 23.32 3.01
CA GLY A 228 -25.85 23.84 4.27
C GLY A 228 -25.94 22.83 5.43
N LYS A 229 -25.59 21.56 5.20
CA LYS A 229 -25.72 20.48 6.20
C LYS A 229 -24.38 20.06 6.79
N ALA A 230 -24.37 19.74 8.08
CA ALA A 230 -23.20 19.25 8.79
C ALA A 230 -23.03 17.72 8.65
N TYR A 231 -21.84 17.30 8.26
CA TYR A 231 -21.45 15.90 8.18
C TYR A 231 -20.22 15.65 9.05
N SER A 232 -20.26 14.57 9.83
CA SER A 232 -19.07 14.00 10.45
C SER A 232 -18.23 13.29 9.39
N VAL A 233 -16.92 13.52 9.43
CA VAL A 233 -15.96 12.84 8.57
C VAL A 233 -15.49 11.58 9.27
N GLU A 234 -15.89 10.44 8.73
CA GLU A 234 -15.46 9.13 9.20
C GLU A 234 -14.21 8.65 8.45
N SER A 235 -13.69 7.48 8.81
CA SER A 235 -12.57 6.86 8.10
C SER A 235 -12.90 6.63 6.63
N ASP A 236 -11.99 7.00 5.73
CA ASP A 236 -12.20 6.80 4.30
C ASP A 236 -12.49 5.33 3.98
N LEU A 237 -13.43 5.13 3.05
CA LEU A 237 -13.78 3.84 2.50
C LEU A 237 -12.83 3.51 1.34
N ILE A 238 -12.12 2.40 1.46
CA ILE A 238 -11.09 1.97 0.52
C ILE A 238 -11.42 0.63 -0.10
N LYS A 239 -11.14 0.50 -1.40
CA LYS A 239 -11.15 -0.76 -2.14
C LYS A 239 -9.80 -0.94 -2.83
N SER A 240 -9.25 -2.15 -2.77
CA SER A 240 -8.04 -2.50 -3.52
C SER A 240 -8.34 -2.74 -5.00
N ARG A 241 -7.46 -2.30 -5.90
CA ARG A 241 -7.42 -2.73 -7.32
C ARG A 241 -6.28 -3.69 -7.62
N MET A 242 -5.42 -3.99 -6.65
CA MET A 242 -4.27 -4.86 -6.83
C MET A 242 -4.63 -6.34 -6.64
N ILE A 243 -3.91 -7.22 -7.33
CA ILE A 243 -4.10 -8.66 -7.28
C ILE A 243 -3.15 -9.24 -6.22
N PHE A 244 -3.72 -9.87 -5.19
CA PHE A 244 -2.94 -10.51 -4.12
C PHE A 244 -3.02 -12.02 -4.23
N LYS A 245 -1.92 -12.70 -3.87
CA LYS A 245 -1.87 -14.16 -3.72
C LYS A 245 -1.23 -14.50 -2.38
N LYS A 246 -1.76 -15.52 -1.71
CA LYS A 246 -1.08 -16.15 -0.57
C LYS A 246 0.11 -16.94 -1.09
N SER A 247 1.21 -16.86 -0.37
CA SER A 247 2.41 -17.61 -0.74
C SER A 247 2.21 -19.08 -0.43
N CYS A 248 2.25 -19.93 -1.46
CA CYS A 248 2.66 -21.32 -1.27
C CYS A 248 4.09 -21.57 -1.79
N ASN A 249 4.63 -20.70 -2.66
CA ASN A 249 6.02 -20.68 -3.15
C ASN A 249 6.23 -19.42 -4.03
N PHE A 250 7.01 -18.44 -3.56
CA PHE A 250 7.54 -17.39 -4.43
C PHE A 250 8.78 -17.94 -5.13
N ILE A 251 8.66 -18.31 -6.41
CA ILE A 251 9.81 -18.69 -7.26
C ILE A 251 10.46 -17.41 -7.81
#